data_AF-A0A9X5XE23-F1
#
_entry.id   AF-A0A9X5XE23-F1
#
_cell.length_a   1.000
_cell.length_b   1.000
_cell.length_c   1.000
_cell.angle_alpha   90.00
_cell.angle_beta   90.00
_cell.angle_gamma   90.00
#
_symmetry.space_group_name_H-M   'P 1'
#
loop_
_entity.id
_entity.type
_entity.pdbx_description
1 polymer ?
#
loop_
_entity_poly.entity_id
_entity_poly.type
_entity_poly.pdbx_seq_one_letter_code
_entity_poly.pdbx_strand_id
1 'polypeptide(L)'
;MNATSSDATAQVPDPGRIVLLTTSHRVAPGLLSWPAWQALRAADQVVCADGAHPQLPYLREAGVSVDEASPDAQDLVDVCAGGRTVVVVATGEGEPRLTDGLARLAGSGRIQMPDLELLPASYDLPGARLLDLVQVMDRIRVECPWSSQQTHKGLAKYGIEEAYELVEAIEEGDRDELREELGDVLLQVVFHARIAEEDAEAPFSIDDVAGGIVAKLIHRHPHVFGDETATTPEEVKEHWLGTKAEEKRRTSVT
;
A
#
# COMPACT_ATOMS: atom_id res chain seq x y z
N MET A 1 54.93 22.72 -42.94
CA MET A 1 54.85 22.02 -41.65
C MET A 1 53.85 22.76 -40.79
N ASN A 2 52.58 22.33 -40.79
CA ASN A 2 51.59 22.73 -39.79
C ASN A 2 51.00 21.43 -39.27
N ALA A 3 51.36 21.07 -38.04
CA ALA A 3 50.84 19.91 -37.37
C ALA A 3 49.42 20.22 -36.89
N THR A 4 48.45 19.48 -37.42
CA THR A 4 47.09 19.41 -36.90
C THR A 4 47.12 18.67 -35.57
N SER A 5 47.03 19.41 -34.48
CA SER A 5 46.68 18.88 -33.16
C SER A 5 45.22 18.44 -33.19
N SER A 6 44.95 17.13 -33.19
CA SER A 6 43.60 16.64 -32.89
C SER A 6 43.35 16.83 -31.41
N ASP A 7 42.44 17.74 -31.09
CA ASP A 7 41.91 17.89 -29.74
C ASP A 7 41.08 16.64 -29.43
N ALA A 8 41.69 15.69 -28.72
CA ALA A 8 40.99 14.56 -28.14
C ALA A 8 40.22 15.10 -26.93
N THR A 9 38.95 15.45 -27.12
CA THR A 9 38.03 15.66 -26.00
C THR A 9 38.01 14.37 -25.19
N ALA A 10 38.66 14.38 -24.02
CA ALA A 10 38.59 13.30 -23.06
C ALA A 10 37.11 13.07 -22.74
N GLN A 11 36.56 11.94 -23.19
CA GLN A 11 35.17 11.59 -22.96
C GLN A 11 35.00 11.45 -21.45
N VAL A 12 34.24 12.36 -20.85
CA VAL A 12 33.92 12.30 -19.42
C VAL A 12 33.28 10.92 -19.19
N PRO A 13 33.83 10.10 -18.27
CA PRO A 13 33.30 8.78 -18.03
C PRO A 13 31.82 8.91 -17.61
N ASP A 14 31.01 8.02 -18.14
CA ASP A 14 29.59 7.92 -17.81
C ASP A 14 29.47 7.73 -16.28
N PRO A 15 28.77 8.64 -15.58
CA PRO A 15 28.67 8.56 -14.13
C PRO A 15 27.77 7.41 -13.66
N GLY A 16 27.09 6.72 -14.58
CA GLY A 16 26.18 5.62 -14.26
C GLY A 16 24.86 6.10 -13.69
N ARG A 17 24.10 5.18 -13.10
CA ARG A 17 22.72 5.42 -12.65
C ARG A 17 22.43 4.70 -11.35
N ILE A 18 21.84 5.42 -10.39
CA ILE A 18 21.27 4.87 -9.16
C ILE A 18 19.75 4.92 -9.30
N VAL A 19 19.10 3.77 -9.19
CA VAL A 19 17.64 3.65 -9.21
C VAL A 19 17.16 3.25 -7.82
N LEU A 20 16.48 4.15 -7.13
CA LEU A 20 15.74 3.87 -5.91
C LEU A 20 14.39 3.28 -6.28
N LEU A 21 14.26 1.97 -6.11
CA LEU A 21 13.06 1.22 -6.43
C LEU A 21 12.14 1.19 -5.21
N THR A 22 11.03 1.92 -5.24
CA THR A 22 10.07 1.96 -4.13
C THR A 22 8.94 0.96 -4.35
N THR A 23 8.53 0.26 -3.29
CA THR A 23 7.42 -0.69 -3.35
C THR A 23 6.38 -0.36 -2.29
N SER A 24 5.10 -0.51 -2.63
CA SER A 24 4.01 -0.50 -1.65
C SER A 24 3.94 -1.86 -0.96
N HIS A 25 3.96 -1.86 0.37
CA HIS A 25 3.67 -3.05 1.20
C HIS A 25 2.17 -3.41 1.22
N ARG A 26 1.33 -2.57 0.59
CA ARG A 26 -0.13 -2.74 0.49
C ARG A 26 -0.55 -3.42 -0.82
N VAL A 27 0.43 -3.81 -1.64
CA VAL A 27 0.22 -4.60 -2.86
C VAL A 27 0.96 -5.92 -2.71
N ALA A 28 0.37 -6.99 -3.23
CA ALA A 28 0.98 -8.31 -3.20
C ALA A 28 2.41 -8.26 -3.80
N PRO A 29 3.42 -8.81 -3.11
CA PRO A 29 4.76 -8.83 -3.65
C PRO A 29 4.85 -9.61 -4.97
N GLY A 30 5.80 -9.23 -5.83
CA GLY A 30 5.92 -9.72 -7.21
C GLY A 30 5.11 -8.93 -8.24
N LEU A 31 4.12 -8.13 -7.83
CA LEU A 31 3.37 -7.23 -8.72
C LEU A 31 4.12 -5.91 -8.91
N LEU A 32 5.16 -5.93 -9.75
CA LEU A 32 5.92 -4.75 -10.12
C LEU A 32 5.51 -4.19 -11.48
N SER A 33 5.63 -2.88 -11.65
CA SER A 33 5.43 -2.19 -12.91
C SER A 33 6.41 -2.70 -13.97
N TRP A 34 6.01 -2.62 -15.23
CA TRP A 34 6.88 -3.03 -16.33
C TRP A 34 8.25 -2.31 -16.31
N PRO A 35 8.33 -0.98 -16.12
CA PRO A 35 9.62 -0.29 -15.99
C PRO A 35 10.47 -0.79 -14.82
N ALA A 36 9.86 -1.14 -13.68
CA ALA A 36 10.59 -1.71 -12.55
C ALA A 36 11.24 -3.05 -12.89
N TRP A 37 10.50 -3.94 -13.56
CA TRP A 37 11.07 -5.21 -14.02
C TRP A 37 12.20 -5.00 -15.04
N GLN A 38 12.07 -4.03 -15.93
CA GLN A 38 13.15 -3.69 -16.87
C GLN A 38 14.39 -3.17 -16.14
N ALA A 39 14.23 -2.27 -15.17
CA ALA A 39 15.34 -1.75 -14.38
C ALA A 39 16.06 -2.86 -13.59
N LEU A 40 15.30 -3.72 -12.90
CA LEU A 40 15.85 -4.87 -12.16
C LEU A 40 16.62 -5.84 -13.04
N ARG A 41 16.16 -6.07 -14.28
CA ARG A 41 16.79 -7.01 -15.23
C ARG A 41 17.99 -6.42 -15.96
N ALA A 42 18.06 -5.10 -16.09
CA ALA A 42 19.15 -4.38 -16.74
C ALA A 42 20.23 -3.92 -15.77
N ALA A 43 19.98 -3.99 -14.45
CA ALA A 43 20.92 -3.57 -13.43
C ALA A 43 22.20 -4.40 -13.44
N ASP A 44 23.34 -3.73 -13.26
CA ASP A 44 24.62 -4.40 -12.98
C ASP A 44 24.66 -4.94 -11.55
N GLN A 45 23.95 -4.27 -10.63
CA GLN A 45 23.82 -4.70 -9.25
C GLN A 45 22.43 -4.33 -8.69
N VAL A 46 21.84 -5.25 -7.93
CA VAL A 46 20.63 -5.00 -7.16
C VAL A 46 20.96 -5.20 -5.68
N VAL A 47 20.65 -4.21 -4.85
CA VAL A 47 20.91 -4.24 -3.40
C VAL A 47 19.62 -4.07 -2.63
N CYS A 48 19.51 -4.74 -1.48
CA CYS A 48 18.41 -4.54 -0.53
C CYS A 48 18.96 -4.63 0.89
N ALA A 49 18.67 -3.62 1.71
CA ALA A 49 19.15 -3.59 3.10
C ALA A 49 18.38 -4.54 4.02
N ASP A 50 17.11 -4.82 3.69
CA ASP A 50 16.24 -5.70 4.46
C ASP A 50 16.22 -7.11 3.87
N GLY A 51 16.94 -8.05 4.49
CA GLY A 51 16.96 -9.46 4.10
C GLY A 51 15.61 -10.18 4.20
N ALA A 52 14.65 -9.60 4.94
CA ALA A 52 13.27 -10.09 5.06
C ALA A 52 12.30 -9.38 4.10
N HIS A 53 12.81 -8.52 3.20
CA HIS A 53 11.97 -7.72 2.33
C HIS A 53 11.05 -8.61 1.48
N PRO A 54 9.73 -8.34 1.43
CA PRO A 54 8.74 -9.27 0.89
C PRO A 54 8.87 -9.52 -0.62
N GLN A 55 9.59 -8.65 -1.35
CA GLN A 55 9.86 -8.82 -2.78
C GLN A 55 10.96 -9.85 -3.07
N LEU A 56 11.87 -10.13 -2.12
CA LEU A 56 13.06 -10.94 -2.38
C LEU A 56 12.77 -12.35 -2.91
N PRO A 57 11.76 -13.10 -2.41
CA PRO A 57 11.42 -14.41 -2.98
C PRO A 57 11.06 -14.33 -4.48
N TYR A 58 10.31 -13.31 -4.89
CA TYR A 58 9.83 -13.13 -6.26
C TYR A 58 10.93 -12.62 -7.19
N LEU A 59 11.84 -11.77 -6.69
CA LEU A 59 13.03 -11.37 -7.43
C LEU A 59 13.93 -12.57 -7.72
N ARG A 60 14.16 -13.44 -6.72
CA ARG A 60 14.94 -14.67 -6.89
C ARG A 60 14.29 -15.64 -7.87
N GLU A 61 12.97 -15.82 -7.80
CA GLU A 61 12.21 -16.65 -8.75
C GLU A 61 12.34 -16.13 -10.19
N ALA A 62 12.34 -14.80 -10.37
CA ALA A 62 12.54 -14.16 -11.67
C ALA A 62 13.99 -14.16 -12.17
N GLY A 63 14.92 -14.75 -11.41
CA GLY A 63 16.34 -14.83 -11.73
C GLY A 63 17.14 -13.55 -11.46
N VAL A 64 16.62 -12.62 -10.66
CA VAL A 64 17.32 -11.41 -10.24
C VAL A 64 18.15 -11.70 -8.98
N SER A 65 19.46 -11.59 -9.09
CA SER A 65 20.38 -11.67 -7.94
C SER A 65 20.29 -10.38 -7.13
N VAL A 66 20.07 -10.49 -5.82
CA VAL A 66 19.97 -9.36 -4.89
C VAL A 66 21.01 -9.53 -3.79
N ASP A 67 21.86 -8.53 -3.63
CA ASP A 67 22.84 -8.47 -2.55
C ASP A 67 22.17 -7.89 -1.29
N GLU A 68 22.24 -8.64 -0.20
CA GLU A 68 21.75 -8.17 1.11
C GLU A 68 22.81 -7.24 1.73
N ALA A 69 22.67 -5.94 1.46
CA ALA A 69 23.63 -4.92 1.86
C ALA A 69 22.94 -3.57 2.06
N SER A 70 23.49 -2.74 2.95
CA SER A 70 23.06 -1.36 3.17
C SER A 70 24.22 -0.41 2.81
N PRO A 71 24.52 -0.24 1.51
CA PRO A 71 25.59 0.66 1.07
C PRO A 71 25.22 2.11 1.41
N ASP A 72 26.22 2.92 1.74
CA ASP A 72 26.00 4.36 1.89
C ASP A 72 26.00 5.07 0.52
N ALA A 73 25.77 6.39 0.55
CA ALA A 73 25.71 7.18 -0.67
C ALA A 73 27.04 7.22 -1.46
N GLN A 74 28.18 7.16 -0.77
CA GLN A 74 29.49 7.16 -1.42
C GLN A 74 29.74 5.80 -2.08
N ASP A 75 29.42 4.70 -1.37
CA ASP A 75 29.52 3.34 -1.91
C ASP A 75 28.75 3.21 -3.23
N LEU A 76 27.51 3.70 -3.28
CA LEU A 76 26.69 3.64 -4.50
C LEU A 76 27.26 4.48 -5.65
N VAL A 77 27.77 5.68 -5.36
CA VAL A 77 28.42 6.52 -6.37
C VAL A 77 29.65 5.82 -6.95
N ASP A 78 30.46 5.22 -6.09
CA ASP A 78 31.68 4.53 -6.52
C ASP A 78 31.37 3.27 -7.36
N VAL A 79 30.31 2.53 -7.02
CA VAL A 79 29.86 1.36 -7.79
C VAL A 79 29.31 1.75 -9.17
N CYS A 80 28.62 2.89 -9.27
CA CYS A 80 28.06 3.38 -10.54
C CYS A 80 29.13 3.87 -11.53
N ALA A 81 30.35 4.11 -11.05
CA ALA A 81 31.44 4.59 -11.89
C ALA A 81 31.64 3.70 -13.14
N GLY A 82 31.79 4.34 -14.30
CA GLY A 82 31.95 3.65 -15.58
C GLY A 82 30.63 3.22 -16.22
N GLY A 83 29.54 3.95 -15.95
CA GLY A 83 28.24 3.76 -16.61
C GLY A 83 27.38 2.63 -16.03
N ARG A 84 27.70 2.14 -14.83
CA ARG A 84 26.96 1.04 -14.21
C ARG A 84 25.64 1.50 -13.62
N THR A 85 24.66 0.61 -13.64
CA THR A 85 23.35 0.82 -13.01
C THR A 85 23.22 0.01 -11.74
N VAL A 86 22.98 0.68 -10.62
CA VAL A 86 22.63 0.06 -9.34
C VAL A 86 21.17 0.30 -9.03
N VAL A 87 20.44 -0.76 -8.74
CA VAL A 87 19.06 -0.69 -8.25
C VAL A 87 19.05 -0.97 -6.75
N VAL A 88 18.52 -0.02 -5.97
CA VAL A 88 18.29 -0.17 -4.54
C VAL A 88 16.82 -0.51 -4.33
N VAL A 89 16.51 -1.70 -3.83
CA VAL A 89 15.17 -2.07 -3.41
C VAL A 89 14.93 -1.43 -2.04
N ALA A 90 14.19 -0.32 -2.04
CA ALA A 90 13.92 0.46 -0.84
C ALA A 90 12.88 -0.26 0.05
N THR A 91 13.05 -0.11 1.37
CA THR A 91 12.02 -0.57 2.32
C THR A 91 10.71 0.24 2.21
N GLY A 92 9.64 -0.26 2.82
CA GLY A 92 8.35 0.44 2.86
C GLY A 92 8.38 1.81 3.55
N GLU A 93 9.39 2.06 4.40
CA GLU A 93 9.63 3.36 5.04
C GLU A 93 10.54 4.29 4.20
N GLY A 94 11.04 3.79 3.06
CA GLY A 94 12.04 4.45 2.24
C GLY A 94 13.46 4.32 2.80
N GLU A 95 14.39 5.12 2.26
CA GLU A 95 15.82 5.07 2.62
C GLU A 95 16.35 6.46 3.01
N PRO A 96 15.87 7.08 4.10
CA PRO A 96 16.14 8.49 4.42
C PRO A 96 17.65 8.77 4.58
N ARG A 97 18.40 7.85 5.22
CA ARG A 97 19.85 7.98 5.38
C ARG A 97 20.58 8.03 4.05
N LEU A 98 20.16 7.20 3.11
CA LEU A 98 20.74 7.12 1.77
C LEU A 98 20.38 8.37 0.97
N THR A 99 19.10 8.76 0.93
CA THR A 99 18.65 9.94 0.18
C THR A 99 19.29 11.22 0.71
N ASP A 100 19.43 11.37 2.03
CA ASP A 100 20.14 12.49 2.65
C ASP A 100 21.62 12.48 2.29
N GLY A 101 22.24 11.30 2.25
CA GLY A 101 23.62 11.12 1.82
C GLY A 101 23.83 11.57 0.38
N LEU A 102 23.01 11.07 -0.54
CA LEU A 102 23.05 11.42 -1.96
C LEU A 102 22.82 12.93 -2.17
N ALA A 103 21.89 13.53 -1.44
CA ALA A 103 21.65 14.97 -1.47
C ALA A 103 22.86 15.78 -1.00
N ARG A 104 23.55 15.34 0.07
CA ARG A 104 24.79 15.97 0.55
C ARG A 104 25.92 15.88 -0.48
N LEU A 105 26.11 14.72 -1.11
CA LEU A 105 27.14 14.53 -2.13
C LEU A 105 26.86 15.39 -3.36
N ALA A 106 25.61 15.40 -3.85
CA ALA A 106 25.19 16.23 -4.98
C ALA A 106 25.39 17.73 -4.70
N GLY A 107 25.04 18.19 -3.50
CA GLY A 107 25.23 19.58 -3.08
C GLY A 107 26.69 20.02 -2.89
N SER A 108 27.63 19.07 -2.80
CA SER A 108 29.04 19.38 -2.57
C SER A 108 29.73 20.01 -3.80
N GLY A 109 29.24 19.71 -5.01
CA GLY A 109 29.87 20.08 -6.28
C GLY A 109 31.26 19.45 -6.53
N ARG A 110 31.69 18.52 -5.66
CA ARG A 110 33.03 17.87 -5.73
C ARG A 110 33.00 16.52 -6.43
N ILE A 111 31.81 15.96 -6.61
CA ILE A 111 31.58 14.62 -7.10
C ILE A 111 30.71 14.74 -8.35
N GLN A 112 31.10 14.04 -9.41
CA GLN A 112 30.23 13.83 -10.56
C GLN A 112 29.19 12.79 -10.16
N MET A 113 27.94 13.22 -10.03
CA MET A 113 26.86 12.35 -9.56
C MET A 113 26.37 11.42 -10.68
N PRO A 114 26.07 10.15 -10.37
CA PRO A 114 25.23 9.30 -11.21
C PRO A 114 23.85 9.92 -11.43
N ASP A 115 23.17 9.49 -12.49
CA ASP A 115 21.75 9.80 -12.67
C ASP A 115 20.93 9.18 -11.53
N LEU A 116 20.10 9.99 -10.87
CA LEU A 116 19.28 9.56 -9.73
C LEU A 116 17.82 9.34 -10.19
N GLU A 117 17.48 8.07 -10.37
CA GLU A 117 16.15 7.46 -10.54
C GLU A 117 15.36 7.29 -9.25
N LEU A 118 14.18 7.92 -9.06
CA LEU A 118 13.15 7.35 -8.18
C LEU A 118 12.13 6.60 -9.04
N LEU A 119 12.09 5.28 -8.91
CA LEU A 119 11.24 4.42 -9.72
C LEU A 119 10.23 3.68 -8.84
N PRO A 120 8.95 4.10 -8.84
CA PRO A 120 7.92 3.36 -8.12
C PRO A 120 7.60 2.05 -8.83
N ALA A 121 7.86 0.95 -8.16
CA ALA A 121 7.62 -0.39 -8.68
C ALA A 121 6.20 -0.86 -8.43
N SER A 122 5.59 -0.46 -7.32
CA SER A 122 4.17 -0.68 -7.07
C SER A 122 3.56 0.54 -6.39
N TYR A 123 2.25 0.70 -6.54
CA TYR A 123 1.50 1.86 -6.06
C TYR A 123 0.35 1.40 -5.19
N ASP A 124 0.05 2.17 -4.15
CA ASP A 124 -1.16 1.98 -3.37
C ASP A 124 -2.40 2.09 -4.27
N LEU A 125 -3.32 1.15 -4.12
CA LEU A 125 -4.67 1.29 -4.67
C LEU A 125 -5.50 2.25 -3.80
N PRO A 126 -6.52 2.92 -4.37
CA PRO A 126 -7.50 3.64 -3.56
C PRO A 126 -8.05 2.74 -2.45
N GLY A 127 -8.02 3.21 -1.20
CA GLY A 127 -8.45 2.43 -0.04
C GLY A 127 -7.37 1.55 0.61
N ALA A 128 -6.15 1.47 0.05
CA ALA A 128 -5.09 0.62 0.56
C ALA A 128 -4.74 0.86 2.06
N ARG A 129 -4.98 2.06 2.59
CA ARG A 129 -4.79 2.39 4.02
C ARG A 129 -5.62 1.53 4.98
N LEU A 130 -6.69 0.89 4.51
CA LEU A 130 -7.41 -0.11 5.28
C LEU A 130 -6.53 -1.29 5.68
N LEU A 131 -5.55 -1.67 4.84
CA LEU A 131 -4.60 -2.73 5.18
C LEU A 131 -3.67 -2.34 6.33
N ASP A 132 -3.29 -1.06 6.44
CA ASP A 132 -2.54 -0.57 7.60
C ASP A 132 -3.39 -0.68 8.86
N LEU A 133 -4.66 -0.28 8.79
CA LEU A 133 -5.59 -0.34 9.93
C LEU A 133 -5.76 -1.77 10.44
N VAL A 134 -5.89 -2.75 9.53
CA VAL A 134 -5.96 -4.17 9.90
C VAL A 134 -4.69 -4.61 10.62
N GLN A 135 -3.51 -4.33 10.06
CA GLN A 135 -2.23 -4.70 10.68
C GLN A 135 -2.00 -4.02 12.03
N VAL A 136 -2.39 -2.75 12.16
CA VAL A 136 -2.29 -1.99 13.41
C VAL A 136 -3.25 -2.56 14.45
N MET A 137 -4.50 -2.87 14.07
CA MET A 137 -5.46 -3.48 14.99
C MET A 137 -5.00 -4.87 15.44
N ASP A 138 -4.44 -5.69 14.54
CA ASP A 138 -3.87 -7.00 14.88
C ASP A 138 -2.81 -6.86 15.97
N ARG A 139 -1.87 -5.93 15.77
CA ARG A 139 -0.81 -5.67 16.74
C ARG A 139 -1.37 -5.15 18.06
N ILE A 140 -2.31 -4.21 18.02
CA ILE A 140 -2.98 -3.68 19.22
C ILE A 140 -3.72 -4.81 19.96
N ARG A 141 -4.47 -5.67 19.27
CA ARG A 141 -5.21 -6.79 19.85
C ARG A 141 -4.26 -7.76 20.58
N VAL A 142 -3.08 -8.00 20.03
CA VAL A 142 -2.06 -8.90 20.60
C VAL A 142 -1.29 -8.25 21.76
N GLU A 143 -0.85 -7.00 21.60
CA GLU A 143 0.09 -6.36 22.54
C GLU A 143 -0.60 -5.55 23.66
N CYS A 144 -1.82 -5.04 23.45
CA CYS A 144 -2.52 -4.20 24.42
C CYS A 144 -3.34 -5.04 25.44
N PRO A 145 -3.08 -4.93 26.76
CA PRO A 145 -3.82 -5.67 27.78
C PRO A 145 -5.31 -5.32 27.84
N TRP A 146 -5.68 -4.07 27.52
CA TRP A 146 -7.08 -3.67 27.48
C TRP A 146 -7.77 -4.24 26.24
N SER A 147 -7.14 -4.09 25.06
CA SER A 147 -7.74 -4.52 23.79
C SER A 147 -7.89 -6.03 23.71
N SER A 148 -6.93 -6.81 24.22
CA SER A 148 -6.97 -8.28 24.26
C SER A 148 -8.12 -8.85 25.11
N GLN A 149 -8.65 -8.08 26.07
CA GLN A 149 -9.75 -8.51 26.94
C GLN A 149 -11.13 -8.07 26.44
N GLN A 150 -11.19 -7.26 25.40
CA GLN A 150 -12.47 -6.78 24.85
C GLN A 150 -13.24 -7.91 24.18
N THR A 151 -14.56 -7.83 24.30
CA THR A 151 -15.53 -8.74 23.67
C THR A 151 -16.53 -7.90 22.87
N HIS A 152 -17.28 -8.54 21.95
CA HIS A 152 -18.35 -7.84 21.22
C HIS A 152 -19.32 -7.10 22.16
N LYS A 153 -19.71 -7.74 23.26
CA LYS A 153 -20.62 -7.14 24.24
C LYS A 153 -19.98 -5.98 25.01
N GLY A 154 -18.69 -6.06 25.31
CA GLY A 154 -17.96 -4.99 26.01
C GLY A 154 -17.82 -3.73 25.17
N LEU A 155 -17.70 -3.89 23.85
CA LEU A 155 -17.53 -2.78 22.91
C LEU A 155 -18.83 -2.14 22.43
N ALA A 156 -19.97 -2.83 22.58
CA ALA A 156 -21.26 -2.38 22.02
C ALA A 156 -21.69 -0.97 22.45
N LYS A 157 -21.32 -0.51 23.65
CA LYS A 157 -21.62 0.86 24.10
C LYS A 157 -20.83 1.91 23.31
N TYR A 158 -19.55 1.64 23.03
CA TYR A 158 -18.67 2.54 22.29
C TYR A 158 -19.17 2.65 20.86
N GLY A 159 -19.54 1.53 20.21
CA GLY A 159 -20.15 1.57 18.88
C GLY A 159 -21.46 2.35 18.79
N ILE A 160 -22.19 2.57 19.90
CA ILE A 160 -23.34 3.47 19.92
C ILE A 160 -22.87 4.92 20.08
N GLU A 161 -21.91 5.18 20.98
CA GLU A 161 -21.30 6.50 21.22
C GLU A 161 -20.73 7.08 19.91
N GLU A 162 -19.82 6.37 19.22
CA GLU A 162 -19.22 6.85 17.96
C GLU A 162 -20.28 7.11 16.86
N ALA A 163 -21.39 6.35 16.88
CA ALA A 163 -22.46 6.55 15.91
C ALA A 163 -23.29 7.81 16.20
N TYR A 164 -23.42 8.21 17.47
CA TYR A 164 -24.04 9.49 17.84
C TYR A 164 -23.09 10.66 17.53
N GLU A 165 -21.80 10.53 17.82
CA GLU A 165 -20.79 11.56 17.53
C GLU A 165 -20.68 11.79 16.01
N LEU A 166 -20.69 10.72 15.20
CA LEU A 166 -20.79 10.83 13.75
C LEU A 166 -22.04 11.61 13.29
N VAL A 167 -23.20 11.38 13.93
CA VAL A 167 -24.43 12.11 13.59
C VAL A 167 -24.33 13.58 13.98
N GLU A 168 -23.77 13.87 15.15
CA GLU A 168 -23.53 15.24 15.62
C GLU A 168 -22.62 16.00 14.64
N ALA A 169 -21.49 15.40 14.24
CA ALA A 169 -20.58 15.99 13.25
C ALA A 169 -21.26 16.29 11.90
N ILE A 170 -22.19 15.43 11.46
CA ILE A 170 -22.99 15.67 10.25
C ILE A 170 -23.95 16.85 10.44
N GLU A 171 -24.63 16.93 11.58
CA GLU A 171 -25.61 17.99 11.89
C GLU A 171 -24.95 19.36 12.04
N GLU A 172 -23.76 19.41 12.61
CA GLU A 172 -22.97 20.62 12.77
C GLU A 172 -22.25 21.04 11.48
N GLY A 173 -22.06 20.11 10.53
CA GLY A 173 -21.39 20.36 9.27
C GLY A 173 -19.87 20.53 9.41
N ASP A 174 -19.29 20.02 10.49
CA ASP A 174 -17.84 20.03 10.71
C ASP A 174 -17.19 18.91 9.90
N ARG A 175 -16.34 19.29 8.94
CA ARG A 175 -15.70 18.34 8.04
C ARG A 175 -14.51 17.61 8.66
N ASP A 176 -13.84 18.23 9.61
CA ASP A 176 -12.68 17.62 10.26
C ASP A 176 -13.18 16.60 11.28
N GLU A 177 -14.20 16.96 12.08
CA GLU A 177 -14.88 16.06 13.01
C GLU A 177 -15.54 14.90 12.26
N LEU A 178 -16.27 15.17 11.17
CA LEU A 178 -16.87 14.11 10.34
C LEU A 178 -15.84 13.06 9.89
N ARG A 179 -14.61 13.48 9.59
CA ARG A 179 -13.55 12.55 9.17
C ARG A 179 -13.03 11.73 10.36
N GLU A 180 -12.92 12.34 11.53
CA GLU A 180 -12.50 11.68 12.78
C GLU A 180 -13.52 10.59 13.15
N GLU A 181 -14.79 10.96 13.24
CA GLU A 181 -15.89 10.07 13.64
C GLU A 181 -16.15 8.92 12.65
N LEU A 182 -16.00 9.18 11.34
CA LEU A 182 -16.01 8.11 10.34
C LEU A 182 -14.86 7.11 10.57
N GLY A 183 -13.73 7.59 11.08
CA GLY A 183 -12.60 6.77 11.49
C GLY A 183 -12.92 5.91 12.71
N ASP A 184 -13.59 6.46 13.71
CA ASP A 184 -13.93 5.72 14.93
C ASP A 184 -15.05 4.70 14.72
N VAL A 185 -16.04 5.01 13.89
CA VAL A 185 -17.00 4.00 13.41
C VAL A 185 -16.29 2.88 12.66
N LEU A 186 -15.31 3.20 11.81
CA LEU A 186 -14.51 2.20 11.11
C LEU A 186 -13.64 1.38 12.08
N LEU A 187 -13.08 2.00 13.12
CA LEU A 187 -12.36 1.33 14.19
C LEU A 187 -13.22 0.25 14.85
N GLN A 188 -14.48 0.56 15.17
CA GLN A 188 -15.40 -0.42 15.77
C GLN A 188 -15.62 -1.63 14.84
N VAL A 189 -15.77 -1.41 13.53
CA VAL A 189 -15.93 -2.49 12.54
C VAL A 189 -14.69 -3.40 12.52
N VAL A 190 -13.49 -2.81 12.40
CA VAL A 190 -12.23 -3.59 12.34
C VAL A 190 -11.97 -4.31 13.67
N PHE A 191 -12.25 -3.69 14.81
CA PHE A 191 -12.05 -4.31 16.12
C PHE A 191 -12.98 -5.51 16.31
N HIS A 192 -14.27 -5.37 15.97
CA HIS A 192 -15.19 -6.50 16.03
C HIS A 192 -14.81 -7.62 15.06
N ALA A 193 -14.40 -7.29 13.84
CA ALA A 193 -13.92 -8.30 12.88
C ALA A 193 -12.71 -9.05 13.44
N ARG A 194 -11.75 -8.33 14.03
CA ARG A 194 -10.57 -8.97 14.61
C ARG A 194 -10.87 -9.86 15.82
N ILE A 195 -11.85 -9.49 16.65
CA ILE A 195 -12.35 -10.37 17.73
C ILE A 195 -12.99 -11.63 17.13
N ALA A 196 -13.77 -11.48 16.05
CA ALA A 196 -14.47 -12.60 15.43
C ALA A 196 -13.51 -13.64 14.81
N GLU A 197 -12.32 -13.23 14.35
CA GLU A 197 -11.28 -14.16 13.89
C GLU A 197 -10.79 -15.13 14.97
N GLU A 198 -10.99 -14.81 16.25
CA GLU A 198 -10.61 -15.66 17.38
C GLU A 198 -11.68 -16.69 17.77
N ASP A 199 -12.87 -16.62 17.17
CA ASP A 199 -13.93 -17.58 17.44
C ASP A 199 -13.56 -18.98 16.94
N ALA A 200 -13.76 -19.99 17.78
CA ALA A 200 -13.36 -21.36 17.47
C ALA A 200 -14.35 -22.12 16.57
N GLU A 201 -15.62 -21.70 16.53
CA GLU A 201 -16.69 -22.42 15.82
C GLU A 201 -17.06 -21.74 14.51
N ALA A 202 -17.12 -20.41 14.50
CA ALA A 202 -17.55 -19.61 13.35
C ALA A 202 -16.71 -18.33 13.19
N PRO A 203 -15.39 -18.44 12.97
CA PRO A 203 -14.55 -17.27 12.74
C PRO A 203 -14.90 -16.57 11.44
N PHE A 204 -14.79 -15.25 11.44
CA PHE A 204 -14.82 -14.43 10.24
C PHE A 204 -13.90 -13.23 10.39
N SER A 205 -13.38 -12.75 9.27
CA SER A 205 -12.43 -11.65 9.17
C SER A 205 -13.05 -10.35 8.67
N ILE A 206 -12.26 -9.28 8.66
CA ILE A 206 -12.66 -8.02 8.02
C ILE A 206 -12.94 -8.19 6.52
N ASP A 207 -12.25 -9.12 5.86
CA ASP A 207 -12.46 -9.43 4.44
C ASP A 207 -13.81 -10.11 4.22
N ASP A 208 -14.26 -10.96 5.15
CA ASP A 208 -15.60 -11.56 5.12
C ASP A 208 -16.69 -10.51 5.30
N VAL A 209 -16.50 -9.56 6.22
CA VAL A 209 -17.41 -8.42 6.43
C VAL A 209 -17.50 -7.56 5.16
N ALA A 210 -16.34 -7.19 4.59
CA ALA A 210 -16.25 -6.40 3.37
C ALA A 210 -16.87 -7.14 2.17
N GLY A 211 -16.54 -8.42 1.99
CA GLY A 211 -17.09 -9.27 0.94
C GLY A 211 -18.63 -9.40 1.04
N GLY A 212 -19.14 -9.57 2.26
CA GLY A 212 -20.58 -9.63 2.52
C GLY A 212 -21.32 -8.35 2.13
N ILE A 213 -20.80 -7.17 2.51
CA ILE A 213 -21.42 -5.89 2.13
C ILE A 213 -21.26 -5.60 0.63
N VAL A 214 -20.12 -5.92 0.02
CA VAL A 214 -19.90 -5.76 -1.43
C VAL A 214 -20.89 -6.60 -2.23
N ALA A 215 -21.00 -7.90 -1.95
CA ALA A 215 -21.92 -8.80 -2.65
C ALA A 215 -23.37 -8.31 -2.51
N LYS A 216 -23.77 -7.89 -1.30
CA LYS A 216 -25.09 -7.33 -1.01
C LYS A 216 -25.37 -6.04 -1.77
N LEU A 217 -24.40 -5.11 -1.83
CA LEU A 217 -24.56 -3.85 -2.55
C LEU A 217 -24.62 -4.06 -4.06
N ILE A 218 -23.78 -4.95 -4.62
CA ILE A 218 -23.85 -5.31 -6.04
C ILE A 218 -25.24 -5.88 -6.37
N HIS A 219 -25.71 -6.84 -5.58
CA HIS A 219 -27.00 -7.48 -5.79
C HIS A 219 -28.19 -6.51 -5.73
N ARG A 220 -28.11 -5.48 -4.86
CA ARG A 220 -29.18 -4.48 -4.68
C ARG A 220 -29.14 -3.31 -5.65
N HIS A 221 -28.13 -3.25 -6.51
CA HIS A 221 -28.03 -2.26 -7.58
C HIS A 221 -27.89 -2.93 -8.95
N PRO A 222 -28.88 -3.74 -9.38
CA PRO A 222 -28.85 -4.36 -10.70
C PRO A 222 -28.85 -3.32 -11.83
N HIS A 223 -29.32 -2.10 -11.56
CA HIS A 223 -29.25 -0.97 -12.49
C HIS A 223 -27.86 -0.32 -12.61
N VAL A 224 -26.93 -0.63 -11.70
CA VAL A 224 -25.54 -0.17 -11.76
C VAL A 224 -24.61 -1.29 -12.23
N PHE A 225 -24.84 -2.53 -11.76
CA PHE A 225 -23.93 -3.66 -11.96
C PHE A 225 -24.50 -4.81 -12.82
N GLY A 226 -25.74 -4.70 -13.28
CA GLY A 226 -26.42 -5.70 -14.10
C GLY A 226 -27.12 -5.07 -15.31
N ASP A 227 -28.15 -5.74 -15.81
CA ASP A 227 -28.85 -5.38 -17.05
C ASP A 227 -30.16 -4.60 -16.83
N GLU A 228 -30.55 -4.37 -15.57
CA GLU A 228 -31.77 -3.62 -15.25
C GLU A 228 -31.57 -2.12 -15.44
N THR A 229 -32.66 -1.36 -15.53
CA THR A 229 -32.60 0.10 -15.64
C THR A 229 -33.41 0.73 -14.51
N ALA A 230 -32.83 1.76 -13.89
CA ALA A 230 -33.52 2.65 -12.96
C ALA A 230 -33.05 4.08 -13.24
N THR A 231 -33.98 4.96 -13.54
CA THR A 231 -33.71 6.36 -13.94
C THR A 231 -34.20 7.37 -12.90
N THR A 232 -35.01 6.92 -11.95
CA THR A 232 -35.54 7.76 -10.86
C THR A 232 -35.18 7.17 -9.48
N PRO A 233 -35.04 8.00 -8.43
CA PRO A 233 -34.85 7.53 -7.06
C PRO A 233 -35.93 6.56 -6.59
N GLU A 234 -37.17 6.75 -7.05
CA GLU A 234 -38.30 5.87 -6.76
C GLU A 234 -38.11 4.47 -7.35
N GLU A 235 -37.71 4.38 -8.62
CA GLU A 235 -37.37 3.10 -9.28
C GLU A 235 -36.22 2.40 -8.55
N VAL A 236 -35.16 3.14 -8.18
CA VAL A 236 -34.04 2.58 -7.39
C VAL A 236 -34.52 2.01 -6.06
N LYS A 237 -35.44 2.71 -5.38
CA LYS A 237 -36.01 2.27 -4.11
C LYS A 237 -36.90 1.01 -4.28
N GLU A 238 -37.68 0.93 -5.35
CA GLU A 238 -38.49 -0.25 -5.66
C GLU A 238 -37.62 -1.49 -5.86
N HIS A 239 -36.56 -1.37 -6.68
CA HIS A 239 -35.57 -2.43 -6.88
C HIS A 239 -34.95 -2.87 -5.55
N TRP A 240 -34.47 -1.92 -4.75
CA TRP A 240 -33.87 -2.21 -3.45
C TRP A 240 -34.81 -2.97 -2.50
N LEU A 241 -36.08 -2.56 -2.45
CA LEU A 241 -37.09 -3.21 -1.61
C LEU A 241 -37.45 -4.62 -2.13
N GLY A 242 -37.50 -4.79 -3.46
CA GLY A 242 -37.72 -6.08 -4.12
C GLY A 242 -36.63 -7.10 -3.76
N THR A 243 -35.36 -6.75 -3.98
CA THR A 243 -34.21 -7.59 -3.66
C THR A 243 -34.16 -7.95 -2.17
N LYS A 244 -34.43 -6.97 -1.28
CA LYS A 244 -34.48 -7.19 0.17
C LYS A 244 -35.58 -8.18 0.58
N ALA A 245 -36.71 -8.20 -0.13
CA ALA A 245 -37.81 -9.14 0.14
C ALA A 245 -37.45 -10.58 -0.29
N GLU A 246 -36.72 -10.74 -1.39
CA GLU A 246 -36.24 -12.05 -1.87
C GLU A 246 -35.22 -12.68 -0.93
N GLU A 247 -34.27 -11.91 -0.42
CA GLU A 247 -33.28 -12.35 0.57
C GLU A 247 -33.96 -12.91 1.83
N LYS A 248 -34.92 -12.16 2.39
CA LYS A 248 -35.67 -12.58 3.58
C LYS A 248 -36.46 -13.88 3.37
N ARG A 249 -36.99 -14.10 2.17
CA ARG A 249 -37.69 -15.34 1.81
C ARG A 249 -36.74 -16.54 1.71
N ARG A 250 -35.49 -16.34 1.27
CA ARG A 250 -34.48 -17.42 1.24
C ARG A 250 -34.02 -17.82 2.64
N THR A 251 -33.88 -16.87 3.56
CA THR A 251 -33.43 -17.17 4.94
C THR A 251 -34.54 -17.78 5.82
N SER A 252 -35.83 -17.53 5.51
CA SER A 252 -36.95 -18.06 6.31
C SER A 252 -37.42 -19.47 5.92
N VAL A 253 -36.83 -20.10 4.89
CA VAL A 253 -37.22 -21.42 4.38
C VAL A 253 -36.29 -22.54 4.88
N THR A 254 -35.48 -22.27 5.91
CA THR A 254 -34.66 -23.28 6.62
C THR A 254 -35.09 -23.35 8.07
#